data_AF-A0A814J1K4-F1
#
_entry.id   AF-A0A814J1K4-F1
#
_cell.length_a   1.000
_cell.length_b   1.000
_cell.length_c   1.000
_cell.angle_alpha   90.00
_cell.angle_beta   90.00
_cell.angle_gamma   90.00
#
_symmetry.space_group_name_H-M   'P 1'
#
loop_
_entity.id
_entity.type
_entity.pdbx_description
1 polymer ?
#
loop_
_entity_poly.entity_id
_entity_poly.type
_entity_poly.pdbx_seq_one_letter_code
_entity_poly.pdbx_strand_id
1 'polypeptide(L)'
;MSLTNDKKEIINQQLTNANSLFRRRFNTLSSVITNRLWLNAHTNYECDVLLTFPANIDDYAVIWFLEQLLLLAPDIRISIKYHFTTGVYGFYVTFTYERLLKGADDLQLEKPIKQEFGGGYKIFFFDELEFYEGVQDEDKFFTSQERQLIVRHLLFSIKIIQKQVISGIEFKIDQSLIQRSLEKHLIRQVIPLHNKQTLNHLRDTWVWPHTFFKRQPIEDIRQYFGVKIALYFCWLSFYTKALCFPAFYGIIIWLNTGRSQDCRKYFTR
;
A
#
# COMPACT_ATOMS: atom_id res chain seq x y z
N MET A 1 -13.12 -17.90 44.45
CA MET A 1 -13.60 -16.64 43.84
C MET A 1 -12.61 -15.48 43.95
N SER A 2 -11.47 -15.63 44.66
CA SER A 2 -10.43 -14.59 44.83
C SER A 2 -9.40 -14.53 43.68
N LEU A 3 -9.05 -15.67 43.07
CA LEU A 3 -7.97 -15.79 42.07
C LEU A 3 -8.20 -15.03 40.75
N THR A 4 -9.43 -14.62 40.44
CA THR A 4 -9.78 -13.86 39.23
C THR A 4 -9.67 -12.34 39.40
N ASN A 5 -9.75 -11.84 40.63
CA ASN A 5 -9.60 -10.40 40.90
C ASN A 5 -8.14 -10.00 40.95
N ASP A 6 -7.27 -10.83 41.55
CA ASP A 6 -5.83 -10.56 41.60
C ASP A 6 -5.21 -10.51 40.20
N LYS A 7 -5.61 -11.41 39.28
CA LYS A 7 -5.15 -11.37 37.88
C LYS A 7 -5.61 -10.11 37.14
N LYS A 8 -6.82 -9.61 37.40
CA LYS A 8 -7.33 -8.37 36.81
C LYS A 8 -6.61 -7.15 37.35
N GLU A 9 -6.30 -7.12 38.65
CA GLU A 9 -5.52 -6.04 39.26
C GLU A 9 -4.07 -6.02 38.75
N ILE A 10 -3.44 -7.18 38.56
CA ILE A 10 -2.08 -7.28 37.99
C ILE A 10 -2.07 -6.76 36.55
N ILE A 11 -3.06 -7.13 35.73
CA ILE A 11 -3.19 -6.64 34.35
C ILE A 11 -3.44 -5.12 34.32
N ASN A 12 -4.31 -4.61 35.20
CA ASN A 12 -4.59 -3.18 35.30
C ASN A 12 -3.36 -2.39 35.80
N GLN A 13 -2.57 -2.95 36.71
CA GLN A 13 -1.31 -2.35 37.17
C GLN A 13 -0.22 -2.38 36.10
N GLN A 14 -0.15 -3.45 35.29
CA GLN A 14 0.75 -3.50 34.14
C GLN A 14 0.35 -2.48 33.06
N LEU A 15 -0.94 -2.32 32.80
CA LEU A 15 -1.48 -1.32 31.88
C LEU A 15 -1.23 0.11 32.36
N THR A 16 -1.39 0.42 33.66
CA THR A 16 -1.11 1.76 34.20
C THR A 16 0.39 2.07 34.21
N ASN A 17 1.24 1.09 34.51
CA ASN A 17 2.68 1.24 34.46
C ASN A 17 3.19 1.43 33.03
N ALA A 18 2.67 0.67 32.05
CA ALA A 18 2.96 0.87 30.64
C ALA A 18 2.54 2.27 30.17
N ASN A 19 1.33 2.72 30.53
CA ASN A 19 0.85 4.07 30.23
C ASN A 19 1.73 5.17 30.86
N SER A 20 2.29 4.95 32.05
CA SER A 20 3.18 5.92 32.71
C SER A 20 4.55 6.06 32.03
N LEU A 21 5.12 4.94 31.55
CA LEU A 21 6.38 4.92 30.81
C LEU A 21 6.23 5.51 29.41
N PHE A 22 5.10 5.23 28.74
CA PHE A 22 4.73 5.87 27.49
C PHE A 22 4.52 7.38 27.66
N ARG A 23 3.83 7.82 28.71
CA ARG A 23 3.63 9.25 29.01
C ARG A 23 4.94 9.99 29.31
N ARG A 24 5.94 9.31 29.90
CA ARG A 24 7.29 9.87 30.11
C ARG A 24 8.07 10.05 28.81
N ARG A 25 8.03 9.07 27.89
CA ARG A 25 8.56 9.23 26.52
C ARG A 25 7.84 10.35 25.74
N PHE A 26 6.57 10.57 26.06
CA PHE A 26 5.72 11.55 25.41
C PHE A 26 6.02 13.00 25.82
N ASN A 27 6.23 13.26 27.12
CA ASN A 27 6.58 14.60 27.61
C ASN A 27 7.94 15.08 27.05
N THR A 28 8.88 14.17 26.80
CA THR A 28 10.15 14.50 26.12
C THR A 28 9.94 14.86 24.63
N LEU A 29 8.94 14.28 23.95
CA LEU A 29 8.59 14.66 22.58
C LEU A 29 7.90 16.04 22.55
N SER A 30 6.95 16.30 23.45
CA SER A 30 6.25 17.60 23.58
C SER A 30 7.21 18.80 23.71
N SER A 31 8.30 18.66 24.47
CA SER A 31 9.32 19.70 24.63
C SER A 31 10.22 19.89 23.40
N VAL A 32 10.38 18.87 22.56
CA VAL A 32 11.19 18.92 21.33
C VAL A 32 10.37 19.47 20.15
N ILE A 33 9.04 19.39 20.24
CA ILE A 33 8.05 19.75 19.22
C ILE A 33 7.91 21.27 19.00
N THR A 34 8.26 22.12 19.97
CA THR A 34 8.21 23.60 19.79
C THR A 34 9.24 24.10 18.79
N ASN A 35 10.32 23.35 18.54
CA ASN A 35 11.25 23.64 17.47
C ASN A 35 10.94 22.73 16.28
N ARG A 36 10.71 23.33 15.11
CA ARG A 36 10.48 22.69 13.79
C ARG A 36 11.61 21.74 13.32
N LEU A 37 12.55 21.36 14.19
CA LEU A 37 13.72 20.53 13.92
C LEU A 37 13.35 19.09 13.52
N TRP A 38 12.18 18.57 13.91
CA TRP A 38 11.74 17.25 13.45
C TRP A 38 11.24 17.23 11.99
N LEU A 39 10.96 18.40 11.38
CA LEU A 39 10.53 18.50 9.97
C LEU A 39 11.63 18.08 8.97
N ASN A 40 12.88 18.03 9.43
CA ASN A 40 14.05 17.68 8.62
C ASN A 40 14.58 16.26 8.89
N ALA A 41 13.80 15.40 9.55
CA ALA A 41 14.16 14.00 9.70
C ALA A 41 14.21 13.33 8.31
N HIS A 42 15.43 13.22 7.77
CA HIS A 42 15.70 12.48 6.55
C HIS A 42 15.36 11.01 6.81
N THR A 43 14.37 10.48 6.11
CA THR A 43 13.99 9.08 6.24
C THR A 43 14.84 8.22 5.34
N ASN A 44 15.74 7.44 5.95
CA ASN A 44 16.40 6.31 5.30
C ASN A 44 15.50 5.05 5.26
N TYR A 45 14.23 5.14 5.69
CA TYR A 45 13.31 4.00 5.72
C TYR A 45 12.41 3.99 4.48
N GLU A 46 12.32 2.83 3.83
CA GLU A 46 11.31 2.58 2.80
C GLU A 46 9.91 2.70 3.43
N CYS A 47 9.13 3.65 2.94
CA CYS A 47 7.77 3.91 3.41
C CYS A 47 6.77 3.41 2.38
N ASP A 48 5.70 2.77 2.84
CA ASP A 48 4.74 2.13 1.95
C ASP A 48 3.58 3.07 1.59
N VAL A 49 3.12 3.89 2.54
CA VAL A 49 1.92 4.72 2.39
C VAL A 49 2.19 6.15 2.86
N LEU A 50 1.63 7.13 2.15
CA LEU A 50 1.62 8.55 2.50
C LEU A 50 0.22 8.98 2.92
N LEU A 51 0.13 9.55 4.11
CA LEU A 51 -1.05 10.18 4.68
C LEU A 51 -0.90 11.69 4.58
N THR A 52 -1.78 12.38 3.86
CA THR A 52 -1.68 13.85 3.70
C THR A 52 -2.82 14.57 4.39
N PHE A 53 -2.50 15.69 5.04
CA PHE A 53 -3.47 16.55 5.70
C PHE A 53 -3.94 17.70 4.78
N PRO A 54 -5.07 18.35 5.06
CA PRO A 54 -5.42 19.62 4.44
C PRO A 54 -4.42 20.73 4.82
N ALA A 55 -4.30 21.78 3.98
CA ALA A 55 -3.36 22.89 4.23
C ALA A 55 -3.75 23.78 5.42
N ASN A 56 -5.04 23.86 5.75
CA ASN A 56 -5.58 24.73 6.81
C ASN A 56 -5.84 23.96 8.11
N ILE A 57 -5.12 22.85 8.35
CA ILE A 57 -5.34 22.04 9.55
C ILE A 57 -4.59 22.65 10.74
N ASP A 58 -5.21 22.62 11.92
CA ASP A 58 -4.55 23.05 13.15
C ASP A 58 -3.38 22.11 13.49
N ASP A 59 -2.22 22.67 13.85
CA ASP A 59 -1.05 21.89 14.26
C ASP A 59 -1.39 20.94 15.43
N TYR A 60 -2.23 21.39 16.37
CA TYR A 60 -2.71 20.57 17.48
C TYR A 60 -3.50 19.34 17.02
N ALA A 61 -4.29 19.45 15.96
CA ALA A 61 -5.06 18.32 15.43
C ALA A 61 -4.16 17.28 14.78
N VAL A 62 -3.10 17.73 14.09
CA VAL A 62 -2.07 16.85 13.49
C VAL A 62 -1.31 16.09 14.57
N ILE A 63 -0.89 16.79 15.63
CA ILE A 63 -0.16 16.20 16.76
C ILE A 63 -1.05 15.20 17.50
N TRP A 64 -2.29 15.58 17.83
CA TRP A 64 -3.25 14.66 18.46
C TRP A 64 -3.47 13.41 17.61
N PHE A 65 -3.57 13.56 16.28
CA PHE A 65 -3.79 12.43 15.40
C PHE A 65 -2.58 11.48 15.38
N LEU A 66 -1.37 12.03 15.37
CA LEU A 66 -0.14 11.24 15.54
C LEU A 66 -0.14 10.46 16.85
N GLU A 67 -0.52 11.12 17.96
CA GLU A 67 -0.62 10.48 19.27
C GLU A 67 -1.59 9.31 19.26
N GLN A 68 -2.77 9.49 18.68
CA GLN A 68 -3.76 8.42 18.59
C GLN A 68 -3.24 7.26 17.75
N LEU A 69 -2.58 7.51 16.62
CA LEU A 69 -2.01 6.43 15.82
C LEU A 69 -0.94 5.63 16.57
N LEU A 70 -0.02 6.31 17.25
CA LEU A 70 1.05 5.65 18.02
C LEU A 70 0.50 4.89 19.23
N LEU A 71 -0.58 5.37 19.84
CA LEU A 71 -1.23 4.71 20.98
C LEU A 71 -2.03 3.49 20.55
N LEU A 72 -2.75 3.57 19.42
CA LEU A 72 -3.62 2.48 18.94
C LEU A 72 -2.84 1.41 18.18
N ALA A 73 -1.67 1.74 17.62
CA ALA A 73 -0.83 0.81 16.88
C ALA A 73 0.65 0.98 17.27
N PRO A 74 1.17 0.24 18.27
CA PRO A 74 2.56 0.39 18.71
C PRO A 74 3.58 -0.07 17.66
N ASP A 75 3.19 -0.95 16.75
CA ASP A 75 4.03 -1.52 15.69
C ASP A 75 4.16 -0.62 14.45
N ILE A 76 3.56 0.58 14.47
CA ILE A 76 3.60 1.53 13.36
C ILE A 76 4.89 2.35 13.39
N ARG A 77 5.51 2.55 12.23
CA ARG A 77 6.63 3.47 12.04
C ARG A 77 6.15 4.64 11.20
N ILE A 78 6.21 5.83 11.77
CA ILE A 78 5.75 7.07 11.14
C ILE A 78 6.91 8.04 11.04
N SER A 79 7.12 8.59 9.84
CA SER A 79 7.92 9.78 9.65
C SER A 79 7.06 10.93 9.17
N ILE A 80 7.28 12.10 9.75
CA ILE A 80 6.52 13.29 9.41
C ILE A 80 7.40 14.22 8.59
N LYS A 81 6.86 14.72 7.49
CA LYS A 81 7.47 15.77 6.69
C LYS A 81 6.48 16.88 6.44
N TYR A 82 6.96 18.11 6.44
CA TYR A 82 6.20 19.26 6.00
C TYR A 82 6.59 19.61 4.57
N HIS A 83 5.62 19.63 3.68
CA HIS A 83 5.83 19.98 2.29
C HIS A 83 5.66 21.48 2.11
N PHE A 84 6.77 22.22 2.08
CA PHE A 84 6.77 23.69 1.98
C PHE A 84 6.00 24.23 0.76
N THR A 85 6.11 23.57 -0.39
CA THR A 85 5.46 24.00 -1.64
C THR A 85 3.93 23.89 -1.56
N THR A 86 3.41 22.86 -0.88
CA THR A 86 1.96 22.64 -0.76
C THR A 86 1.39 23.14 0.55
N GLY A 87 2.23 23.52 1.52
CA GLY A 87 1.81 23.94 2.86
C GLY A 87 1.12 22.84 3.66
N VAL A 88 1.53 21.58 3.49
CA VAL A 88 0.80 20.41 4.00
C VAL A 88 1.72 19.48 4.79
N TYR A 89 1.21 18.95 5.90
CA TYR A 89 1.84 17.83 6.61
C TYR A 89 1.61 16.50 5.89
N GLY A 90 2.66 15.70 5.79
CA GLY A 90 2.64 14.35 5.23
C GLY A 90 3.21 13.35 6.22
N PHE A 91 2.46 12.30 6.52
CA PHE A 91 2.89 11.17 7.34
C PHE A 91 3.26 10.02 6.42
N TYR A 92 4.53 9.65 6.44
CA TYR A 92 5.08 8.50 5.75
C TYR A 92 4.99 7.32 6.70
N VAL A 93 4.18 6.33 6.35
CA VAL A 93 3.79 5.25 7.23
C VAL A 93 4.28 3.92 6.69
N THR A 94 4.82 3.11 7.59
CA THR A 94 5.08 1.69 7.42
C THR A 94 4.83 0.96 8.75
N PHE A 95 4.84 -0.37 8.74
CA PHE A 95 4.73 -1.19 9.94
C PHE A 95 5.97 -2.05 10.11
N THR A 96 6.20 -2.58 11.30
CA THR A 96 7.22 -3.62 11.51
C THR A 96 6.93 -4.85 10.66
N TYR A 97 7.98 -5.56 10.23
CA TYR A 97 7.83 -6.79 9.44
C TYR A 97 6.94 -7.83 10.10
N GLU A 98 7.07 -8.03 11.41
CA GLU A 98 6.22 -8.95 12.17
C GLU A 98 4.73 -8.58 12.04
N ARG A 99 4.41 -7.28 12.12
CA ARG A 99 3.02 -6.83 11.96
C ARG A 99 2.54 -6.96 10.51
N LEU A 100 3.43 -6.78 9.53
CA LEU A 100 3.12 -7.05 8.12
C LEU A 100 2.81 -8.53 7.88
N LEU A 101 3.57 -9.45 8.48
CA LEU A 101 3.29 -10.89 8.41
C LEU A 101 1.90 -11.22 8.99
N LYS A 102 1.57 -10.71 10.18
CA LYS A 102 0.21 -10.87 10.76
C LYS A 102 -0.87 -10.28 9.85
N GLY A 103 -0.62 -9.10 9.26
CA GLY A 103 -1.55 -8.48 8.34
C GLY A 103 -1.70 -9.24 7.01
N ALA A 104 -0.68 -9.99 6.57
CA ALA A 104 -0.74 -10.86 5.40
C ALA A 104 -1.62 -12.10 5.67
N ASP A 105 -1.56 -12.64 6.88
CA ASP A 105 -2.44 -13.72 7.36
C ASP A 105 -3.90 -13.24 7.45
N ASP A 106 -4.12 -12.06 8.04
CA ASP A 106 -5.46 -11.42 8.09
C ASP A 106 -6.08 -11.26 6.68
N LEU A 107 -5.24 -11.05 5.66
CA LEU A 107 -5.62 -10.87 4.26
C LEU A 107 -5.60 -12.17 3.45
N GLN A 108 -5.18 -13.29 4.05
CA GLN A 108 -5.07 -14.60 3.42
C GLN A 108 -4.28 -14.57 2.11
N LEU A 109 -3.14 -13.86 2.10
CA LEU A 109 -2.30 -13.76 0.90
C LEU A 109 -1.73 -15.13 0.52
N GLU A 110 -1.68 -15.45 -0.75
CA GLU A 110 -1.02 -16.67 -1.21
C GLU A 110 0.49 -16.44 -1.36
N LYS A 111 1.28 -17.37 -0.82
CA LYS A 111 2.75 -17.31 -0.83
C LYS A 111 3.36 -18.63 -1.31
N PRO A 112 4.54 -18.57 -1.97
CA PRO A 112 5.21 -19.76 -2.44
C PRO A 112 5.71 -20.61 -1.26
N ILE A 113 5.51 -21.92 -1.35
CA ILE A 113 6.02 -22.90 -0.40
C ILE A 113 7.40 -23.35 -0.85
N LYS A 114 8.30 -23.63 0.10
CA LYS A 114 9.61 -24.20 -0.21
C LYS A 114 9.47 -25.55 -0.94
N GLN A 115 10.42 -25.83 -1.83
CA GLN A 115 10.47 -27.07 -2.62
C GLN A 115 10.47 -28.34 -1.73
N GLU A 116 11.05 -28.28 -0.54
CA GLU A 116 11.12 -29.40 0.42
C GLU A 116 9.74 -29.86 0.92
N PHE A 117 8.73 -28.99 0.87
CA PHE A 117 7.35 -29.29 1.27
C PHE A 117 6.40 -29.48 0.07
N GLY A 118 6.93 -29.73 -1.13
CA GLY A 118 6.16 -29.98 -2.35
C GLY A 118 5.99 -28.76 -3.27
N GLY A 119 6.48 -27.59 -2.87
CA GLY A 119 6.43 -26.37 -3.68
C GLY A 119 5.01 -25.84 -3.93
N GLY A 120 4.87 -24.95 -4.92
CA GLY A 120 3.59 -24.34 -5.27
C GLY A 120 3.22 -23.14 -4.39
N TYR A 121 1.93 -22.81 -4.34
CA TYR A 121 1.39 -21.68 -3.57
C TYR A 121 0.38 -22.16 -2.54
N LYS A 122 0.40 -21.54 -1.35
CA LYS A 122 -0.58 -21.78 -0.28
C LYS A 122 -0.95 -20.46 0.38
N ILE A 123 -2.16 -20.40 0.93
CA ILE A 123 -2.61 -19.29 1.79
C ILE A 123 -1.63 -19.17 2.96
N PHE A 124 -1.13 -17.95 3.15
CA PHE A 124 -0.18 -17.61 4.18
C PHE A 124 -0.84 -17.65 5.56
N PHE A 125 -0.16 -18.30 6.51
CA PHE A 125 -0.53 -18.33 7.92
C PHE A 125 0.68 -17.91 8.76
N PHE A 126 0.46 -17.01 9.73
CA PHE A 126 1.52 -16.47 10.57
C PHE A 126 2.17 -17.53 11.46
N ASP A 127 1.42 -18.55 11.89
CA ASP A 127 1.94 -19.62 12.75
C ASP A 127 2.84 -20.62 12.00
N GLU A 128 2.83 -20.58 10.67
CA GLU A 128 3.39 -21.59 9.76
C GLU A 128 4.56 -21.04 8.90
N LEU A 129 5.30 -20.05 9.41
CA LEU A 129 6.35 -19.33 8.65
C LEU A 129 7.40 -20.25 8.01
N GLU A 130 7.71 -21.37 8.63
CA GLU A 130 8.77 -22.28 8.20
C GLU A 130 8.52 -22.91 6.82
N PHE A 131 7.26 -23.00 6.38
CA PHE A 131 6.91 -23.62 5.10
C PHE A 131 7.13 -22.69 3.91
N TYR A 132 7.10 -21.37 4.09
CA TYR A 132 7.12 -20.43 2.97
C TYR A 132 8.55 -20.09 2.54
N GLU A 133 8.71 -19.91 1.23
CA GLU A 133 9.98 -19.56 0.62
C GLU A 133 10.30 -18.07 0.87
N GLY A 134 11.54 -17.78 1.27
CA GLY A 134 12.03 -16.40 1.37
C GLY A 134 11.52 -15.58 2.56
N VAL A 135 10.81 -16.17 3.53
CA VAL A 135 10.26 -15.44 4.71
C VAL A 135 11.32 -14.72 5.52
N GLN A 136 12.56 -15.20 5.50
CA GLN A 136 13.67 -14.59 6.24
C GLN A 136 14.15 -13.27 5.61
N ASP A 137 13.82 -13.02 4.33
CA ASP A 137 14.21 -11.82 3.59
C ASP A 137 13.06 -10.79 3.61
N GLU A 138 13.10 -9.88 4.59
CA GLU A 138 12.08 -8.82 4.80
C GLU A 138 11.85 -7.96 3.55
N ASP A 139 12.91 -7.70 2.77
CA ASP A 139 12.85 -6.78 1.64
C ASP A 139 12.21 -7.44 0.41
N LYS A 140 12.33 -8.76 0.25
CA LYS A 140 11.85 -9.49 -0.93
C LYS A 140 10.61 -10.32 -0.71
N PHE A 141 10.32 -10.73 0.53
CA PHE A 141 9.20 -11.63 0.81
C PHE A 141 7.85 -11.04 0.39
N PHE A 142 7.66 -9.74 0.65
CA PHE A 142 6.50 -8.99 0.19
C PHE A 142 6.85 -8.10 -0.98
N THR A 143 6.03 -8.16 -2.01
CA THR A 143 6.08 -7.22 -3.12
C THR A 143 5.65 -5.83 -2.64
N SER A 144 6.13 -4.75 -3.29
CA SER A 144 5.71 -3.38 -2.95
C SER A 144 4.18 -3.22 -2.93
N GLN A 145 3.48 -3.88 -3.84
CA GLN A 145 2.02 -3.87 -3.93
C GLN A 145 1.35 -4.58 -2.76
N GLU A 146 1.87 -5.73 -2.33
CA GLU A 146 1.37 -6.45 -1.16
C GLU A 146 1.64 -5.67 0.13
N ARG A 147 2.84 -5.10 0.30
CA ARG A 147 3.18 -4.26 1.44
C ARG A 147 2.18 -3.11 1.57
N GLN A 148 1.96 -2.36 0.50
CA GLN A 148 0.99 -1.27 0.48
C GLN A 148 -0.44 -1.73 0.80
N LEU A 149 -0.84 -2.90 0.29
CA LEU A 149 -2.15 -3.49 0.54
C LEU A 149 -2.32 -3.89 2.02
N ILE A 150 -1.31 -4.53 2.61
CA ILE A 150 -1.27 -4.90 4.03
C ILE A 150 -1.29 -3.65 4.91
N VAL A 151 -0.41 -2.68 4.67
CA VAL A 151 -0.34 -1.42 5.43
C VAL A 151 -1.68 -0.68 5.36
N ARG A 152 -2.31 -0.63 4.18
CA ARG A 152 -3.64 -0.02 4.04
C ARG A 152 -4.69 -0.79 4.84
N HIS A 153 -4.71 -2.11 4.78
CA HIS A 153 -5.63 -2.92 5.57
C HIS A 153 -5.46 -2.64 7.07
N LEU A 154 -4.22 -2.72 7.57
CA LEU A 154 -3.89 -2.47 8.97
C LEU A 154 -4.31 -1.06 9.42
N LEU A 155 -3.99 -0.03 8.63
CA LEU A 155 -4.37 1.36 8.92
C LEU A 155 -5.88 1.54 9.04
N PHE A 156 -6.65 1.00 8.09
CA PHE A 156 -8.11 1.14 8.12
C PHE A 156 -8.77 0.29 9.20
N SER A 157 -8.11 -0.78 9.64
CA SER A 157 -8.53 -1.63 10.76
C SER A 157 -8.23 -1.01 12.13
N ILE A 158 -7.49 0.10 12.22
CA ILE A 158 -7.28 0.81 13.49
C ILE A 158 -8.61 1.40 13.98
N LYS A 159 -9.06 0.92 15.14
CA LYS A 159 -10.30 1.36 15.77
C LYS A 159 -10.06 2.18 17.03
N ILE A 160 -11.01 3.06 17.32
CA ILE A 160 -10.95 3.97 18.46
C ILE A 160 -11.45 3.28 19.72
N ILE A 161 -10.61 3.31 20.77
CA ILE A 161 -10.89 2.67 22.07
C ILE A 161 -11.76 3.56 22.94
N GLN A 162 -11.56 4.88 22.90
CA GLN A 162 -12.25 5.84 23.76
C GLN A 162 -12.86 6.99 22.96
N LYS A 163 -14.03 7.45 23.41
CA LYS A 163 -14.70 8.61 22.83
C LYS A 163 -13.84 9.86 23.00
N GLN A 164 -13.56 10.56 21.91
CA GLN A 164 -12.77 11.79 21.92
C GLN A 164 -13.40 12.83 20.99
N VAL A 165 -13.15 14.11 21.29
CA VAL A 165 -13.57 15.23 20.47
C VAL A 165 -12.36 16.11 20.19
N ILE A 166 -12.04 16.33 18.92
CA ILE A 166 -10.92 17.19 18.49
C ILE A 166 -11.39 18.07 17.35
N SER A 167 -11.08 19.37 17.39
CA SER A 167 -11.45 20.36 16.37
C SER A 167 -12.94 20.27 15.92
N GLY A 168 -13.85 20.03 16.87
CA GLY A 168 -15.29 19.89 16.62
C GLY A 168 -15.72 18.54 15.99
N ILE A 169 -14.79 17.60 15.80
CA ILE A 169 -15.05 16.26 15.28
C ILE A 169 -15.20 15.29 16.45
N GLU A 170 -16.38 14.67 16.55
CA GLU A 170 -16.64 13.59 17.49
C GLU A 170 -16.23 12.24 16.90
N PHE A 171 -15.42 11.52 17.67
CA PHE A 171 -14.97 10.16 17.42
C PHE A 171 -15.65 9.20 18.39
N LYS A 172 -16.38 8.20 17.85
CA LYS A 172 -17.09 7.19 18.63
C LYS A 172 -16.24 5.95 18.84
N ILE A 173 -16.58 5.18 19.88
CA ILE A 173 -15.93 3.90 20.19
C ILE A 173 -16.19 2.89 19.06
N ASP A 174 -15.21 2.04 18.77
CA ASP A 174 -15.24 0.98 17.74
C ASP A 174 -15.32 1.48 16.28
N GLN A 175 -15.19 2.79 16.07
CA GLN A 175 -15.09 3.38 14.73
C GLN A 175 -13.65 3.35 14.21
N SER A 176 -13.45 3.15 12.90
CA SER A 176 -12.14 3.27 12.27
C SER A 176 -11.63 4.71 12.31
N LEU A 177 -10.43 4.90 12.87
CA LEU A 177 -9.81 6.21 13.01
C LEU A 177 -9.58 6.86 11.65
N ILE A 178 -8.98 6.11 10.71
CA ILE A 178 -8.61 6.61 9.37
C ILE A 178 -9.86 6.95 8.57
N GLN A 179 -10.82 6.02 8.51
CA GLN A 179 -12.05 6.20 7.74
C GLN A 179 -12.82 7.43 8.22
N ARG A 180 -12.98 7.56 9.55
CA ARG A 180 -13.65 8.71 10.15
C ARG A 180 -12.92 10.02 9.86
N SER A 181 -11.60 10.00 9.92
CA SER A 181 -10.77 11.19 9.68
C SER A 181 -10.83 11.66 8.23
N LEU A 182 -10.97 10.73 7.27
CA LEU A 182 -11.21 11.03 5.86
C LEU A 182 -12.60 11.64 5.65
N GLU A 183 -13.65 11.04 6.22
CA GLU A 183 -15.03 11.53 6.12
C GLU A 183 -15.21 12.95 6.67
N LYS A 184 -14.45 13.29 7.72
CA LYS A 184 -14.50 14.60 8.38
C LYS A 184 -13.43 15.56 7.88
N HIS A 185 -12.71 15.20 6.83
CA HIS A 185 -11.65 16.02 6.22
C HIS A 185 -10.55 16.44 7.20
N LEU A 186 -10.34 15.69 8.29
CA LEU A 186 -9.13 15.81 9.12
C LEU A 186 -7.91 15.35 8.30
N ILE A 187 -8.11 14.31 7.50
CA ILE A 187 -7.15 13.79 6.52
C ILE A 187 -7.70 14.07 5.13
N ARG A 188 -6.83 14.47 4.21
CA ARG A 188 -7.20 14.66 2.80
C ARG A 188 -7.27 13.34 2.04
N GLN A 189 -6.23 12.53 2.14
CA GLN A 189 -6.10 11.27 1.40
C GLN A 189 -4.98 10.39 1.96
N VAL A 190 -5.07 9.10 1.62
CA VAL A 190 -4.09 8.06 1.90
C VAL A 190 -3.65 7.46 0.57
N ILE A 191 -2.37 7.62 0.20
CA ILE A 191 -1.85 7.24 -1.12
C ILE A 191 -0.69 6.25 -0.96
N PRO A 192 -0.64 5.14 -1.71
CA PRO A 192 0.54 4.27 -1.73
C PRO A 192 1.75 4.99 -2.35
N LEU A 193 2.92 4.80 -1.77
CA LEU A 193 4.18 5.38 -2.27
C LEU A 193 4.84 4.47 -3.28
N HIS A 194 5.15 5.03 -4.45
CA HIS A 194 5.82 4.30 -5.53
C HIS A 194 7.29 3.99 -5.19
N ASN A 195 7.68 2.71 -5.32
CA ASN A 195 9.10 2.37 -5.38
C ASN A 195 9.66 2.83 -6.73
N LYS A 196 10.55 3.85 -6.69
CA LYS A 196 11.14 4.47 -7.88
C LYS A 196 12.07 3.50 -8.64
N GLN A 197 12.76 2.61 -7.94
CA GLN A 197 13.70 1.68 -8.56
C GLN A 197 12.94 0.67 -9.43
N THR A 198 11.92 0.02 -8.86
CA THR A 198 11.06 -0.93 -9.59
C THR A 198 10.32 -0.25 -10.75
N LEU A 199 9.83 0.98 -10.55
CA LEU A 199 9.15 1.73 -11.61
C LEU A 199 10.08 2.07 -12.77
N ASN A 200 11.32 2.49 -12.49
CA ASN A 200 12.32 2.75 -13.54
C ASN A 200 12.67 1.48 -14.30
N HIS A 201 12.90 0.36 -13.60
CA HIS A 201 13.16 -0.93 -14.23
C HIS A 201 12.00 -1.36 -15.15
N LEU A 202 10.76 -1.22 -14.67
CA LEU A 202 9.56 -1.54 -15.44
C LEU A 202 9.40 -0.63 -16.66
N ARG A 203 9.67 0.68 -16.51
CA ARG A 203 9.65 1.64 -17.64
C ARG A 203 10.65 1.24 -18.72
N ASP A 204 11.88 0.90 -18.32
CA ASP A 204 12.96 0.60 -19.27
C ASP A 204 12.74 -0.78 -19.94
N THR A 205 12.14 -1.74 -19.22
CA THR A 205 11.85 -3.08 -19.76
C THR A 205 10.60 -3.12 -20.62
N TRP A 206 9.55 -2.36 -20.28
CA TRP A 206 8.23 -2.46 -20.91
C TRP A 206 7.88 -1.31 -21.88
N VAL A 207 8.15 -0.05 -21.50
CA VAL A 207 7.63 1.15 -22.20
C VAL A 207 8.61 1.68 -23.26
N TRP A 208 9.87 1.26 -23.21
CA TRP A 208 10.89 1.75 -24.13
C TRP A 208 10.60 1.35 -25.59
N PRO A 209 10.77 2.26 -26.57
CA PRO A 209 10.29 2.10 -27.94
C PRO A 209 10.90 0.94 -28.74
N HIS A 210 12.00 0.34 -28.30
CA HIS A 210 12.55 -0.88 -28.93
C HIS A 210 11.86 -2.18 -28.46
N THR A 211 10.93 -2.10 -27.50
CA THR A 211 10.27 -3.26 -26.88
C THR A 211 8.90 -3.56 -27.50
N PHE A 212 8.37 -2.78 -28.45
CA PHE A 212 7.04 -3.04 -29.04
C PHE A 212 6.86 -4.45 -29.63
N PHE A 213 7.95 -5.08 -30.07
CA PHE A 213 7.95 -6.46 -30.59
C PHE A 213 8.24 -7.53 -29.54
N LYS A 214 8.62 -7.16 -28.31
CA LYS A 214 8.88 -8.10 -27.21
C LYS A 214 7.57 -8.43 -26.47
N ARG A 215 7.54 -9.62 -25.87
CA ARG A 215 6.43 -10.04 -24.99
C ARG A 215 6.36 -9.11 -23.78
N GLN A 216 5.16 -8.62 -23.46
CA GLN A 216 4.95 -7.77 -22.30
C GLN A 216 5.28 -8.52 -20.99
N PRO A 217 6.01 -7.92 -20.04
CA PRO A 217 6.34 -8.52 -18.74
C PRO A 217 5.13 -8.42 -17.79
N ILE A 218 4.13 -9.29 -18.01
CA ILE A 218 2.86 -9.26 -17.25
C ILE A 218 3.09 -9.51 -15.75
N GLU A 219 4.06 -10.37 -15.42
CA GLU A 219 4.35 -10.70 -14.03
C GLU A 219 4.93 -9.52 -13.26
N ASP A 220 5.87 -8.77 -13.85
CA ASP A 220 6.42 -7.55 -13.23
C ASP A 220 5.33 -6.47 -13.07
N ILE A 221 4.42 -6.36 -14.05
CA ILE A 221 3.26 -5.46 -13.97
C ILE A 221 2.32 -5.91 -12.83
N ARG A 222 2.10 -7.22 -12.67
CA ARG A 222 1.29 -7.80 -11.58
C ARG A 222 1.91 -7.52 -10.23
N GLN A 223 3.21 -7.70 -10.10
CA GLN A 223 3.95 -7.48 -8.86
C GLN A 223 3.95 -6.01 -8.44
N TYR A 224 3.97 -5.08 -9.40
CA TYR A 224 4.03 -3.64 -9.10
C TYR A 224 2.66 -2.98 -8.97
N PHE A 225 1.75 -3.22 -9.92
CA PHE A 225 0.44 -2.57 -9.99
C PHE A 225 -0.71 -3.44 -9.46
N GLY A 226 -0.47 -4.72 -9.24
CA GLY A 226 -1.47 -5.68 -8.79
C GLY A 226 -2.21 -6.36 -9.93
N VAL A 227 -2.99 -7.38 -9.57
CA VAL A 227 -3.67 -8.30 -10.49
C VAL A 227 -4.63 -7.60 -11.43
N LYS A 228 -5.39 -6.60 -10.94
CA LYS A 228 -6.41 -5.89 -11.76
C LYS A 228 -5.79 -5.19 -12.97
N ILE A 229 -4.68 -4.48 -12.76
CA ILE A 229 -3.99 -3.74 -13.82
C ILE A 229 -3.25 -4.71 -14.74
N ALA A 230 -2.59 -5.73 -14.18
CA ALA A 230 -1.95 -6.76 -15.00
C ALA A 230 -2.93 -7.52 -15.89
N LEU A 231 -4.12 -7.85 -15.38
CA LEU A 231 -5.17 -8.51 -16.15
C LEU A 231 -5.66 -7.63 -17.30
N TYR A 232 -5.82 -6.33 -17.08
CA TYR A 232 -6.14 -5.37 -18.15
C TYR A 232 -5.11 -5.43 -19.29
N PHE A 233 -3.82 -5.37 -18.97
CA PHE A 233 -2.77 -5.44 -20.00
C PHE A 233 -2.67 -6.82 -20.66
N CYS A 234 -2.90 -7.90 -19.90
CA CYS A 234 -2.99 -9.25 -20.45
C CYS A 234 -4.11 -9.36 -21.49
N TRP A 235 -5.30 -8.86 -21.14
CA TRP A 235 -6.45 -8.84 -22.04
C TRP A 235 -6.20 -7.96 -23.26
N LEU A 236 -5.59 -6.79 -23.09
CA LEU A 236 -5.22 -5.90 -24.20
C LEU A 236 -4.23 -6.57 -25.17
N SER A 237 -3.24 -7.30 -24.64
CA SER A 237 -2.28 -8.07 -25.46
C SER A 237 -2.98 -9.19 -26.24
N PHE A 238 -3.90 -9.91 -25.59
CA PHE A 238 -4.72 -10.93 -26.25
C PHE A 238 -5.59 -10.32 -27.36
N TYR A 239 -6.30 -9.23 -27.07
CA TYR A 239 -7.21 -8.57 -28.01
C TYR A 239 -6.46 -8.03 -29.23
N THR A 240 -5.31 -7.37 -29.02
CA THR A 240 -4.47 -6.88 -30.12
C THR A 240 -4.03 -8.01 -31.06
N LYS A 241 -3.62 -9.16 -30.50
CA LYS A 241 -3.25 -10.35 -31.30
C LYS A 241 -4.45 -10.95 -32.02
N ALA A 242 -5.61 -10.99 -31.37
CA ALA A 242 -6.85 -11.47 -31.98
C ALA A 242 -7.27 -10.59 -33.18
N LEU A 243 -7.06 -9.26 -33.11
CA LEU A 243 -7.31 -8.32 -34.21
C LEU A 243 -6.33 -8.42 -35.37
N CYS A 244 -5.12 -8.95 -35.16
CA CYS A 244 -4.17 -9.17 -36.27
C CYS A 244 -4.73 -10.12 -37.34
N PHE A 245 -5.50 -11.14 -36.96
CA PHE A 245 -6.11 -12.09 -37.90
C PHE A 245 -7.12 -11.44 -38.87
N PRO A 246 -8.20 -10.76 -38.40
CA PRO A 246 -9.14 -10.09 -39.29
C PRO A 246 -8.48 -8.91 -40.03
N ALA A 247 -7.51 -8.22 -39.42
CA ALA A 247 -6.76 -7.18 -40.13
C ALA A 247 -5.98 -7.75 -41.33
N PHE A 248 -5.28 -8.87 -41.15
CA PHE A 248 -4.57 -9.55 -42.23
C PHE A 248 -5.52 -10.00 -43.35
N TYR A 249 -6.65 -10.63 -43.00
CA TYR A 249 -7.65 -11.07 -43.97
C TYR A 249 -8.32 -9.90 -44.69
N GLY A 250 -8.62 -8.82 -43.97
CA GLY A 250 -9.15 -7.58 -44.53
C GLY A 250 -8.21 -6.93 -45.54
N ILE A 251 -6.91 -6.91 -45.25
CA ILE A 251 -5.89 -6.42 -46.19
C ILE A 251 -5.83 -7.29 -47.45
N ILE A 252 -5.89 -8.63 -47.31
CA ILE A 252 -5.92 -9.55 -48.46
C ILE A 252 -7.14 -9.27 -49.35
N ILE A 253 -8.33 -9.14 -48.77
CA ILE A 253 -9.55 -8.84 -49.53
C ILE A 253 -9.44 -7.49 -50.23
N TRP A 254 -8.94 -6.47 -49.53
CA TRP A 254 -8.79 -5.12 -50.07
C TRP A 254 -7.85 -5.10 -51.29
N LEU A 255 -6.70 -5.78 -51.21
CA LEU A 255 -5.74 -5.88 -52.33
C LEU A 255 -6.32 -6.62 -53.54
N ASN A 256 -7.04 -7.72 -53.33
CA ASN A 256 -7.65 -8.50 -54.43
C ASN A 256 -8.80 -7.76 -55.10
N THR A 257 -9.63 -7.07 -54.32
CA THR A 257 -10.76 -6.28 -54.84
C THR A 257 -10.26 -5.04 -55.59
N GLY A 258 -9.24 -4.35 -55.06
CA GLY A 258 -8.61 -3.21 -55.73
C GLY A 258 -8.03 -3.59 -57.10
N ARG A 259 -7.30 -4.72 -57.19
CA ARG A 259 -6.81 -5.25 -58.48
C ARG A 259 -7.93 -5.58 -59.46
N SER A 260 -9.04 -6.14 -58.98
CA SER A 260 -10.19 -6.49 -59.82
C SER A 260 -10.91 -5.28 -60.37
N GLN A 261 -10.94 -4.16 -59.65
CA GLN A 261 -11.54 -2.90 -60.13
C GLN A 261 -10.66 -2.20 -61.18
N ASP A 262 -9.33 -2.24 -61.03
CA ASP A 262 -8.41 -1.67 -62.02
C ASP A 262 -8.45 -2.47 -63.33
N CYS A 263 -8.39 -3.81 -63.30
CA CYS A 263 -8.50 -4.65 -64.50
C CYS A 263 -9.83 -4.46 -65.25
N ARG A 264 -10.94 -4.20 -64.52
CA ARG A 264 -12.24 -3.95 -65.15
C ARG A 264 -12.29 -2.61 -65.88
N LYS A 265 -11.52 -1.60 -65.46
CA LYS A 265 -11.42 -0.30 -66.14
C LYS A 265 -10.61 -0.34 -67.44
N TYR A 266 -9.66 -1.27 -67.58
CA TYR A 266 -8.87 -1.43 -68.81
C TYR A 266 -9.57 -2.23 -69.91
N PHE A 267 -10.60 -3.02 -69.59
CA PHE A 267 -11.34 -3.81 -70.58
C PHE A 267 -12.56 -3.08 -71.16
N THR A 268 -12.98 -1.96 -70.55
CA THR A 268 -14.13 -1.14 -70.99
C THR A 268 -13.72 0.12 -71.75
N ARG A 269 -12.54 0.15 -72.37
CA ARG A 269 -12.05 1.26 -73.19
C ARG A 269 -11.52 0.73 -74.51
#